data_AF-A0A0C3E358-F1
#
_entry.id   AF-A0A0C3E358-F1
#
_cell.length_a   1.000
_cell.length_b   1.000
_cell.length_c   1.000
_cell.angle_alpha   90.00
_cell.angle_beta   90.00
_cell.angle_gamma   90.00
#
_symmetry.space_group_name_H-M   'P 1'
#
loop_
_entity.id
_entity.type
_entity.pdbx_description
1 polymer ?
#
loop_
_entity_poly.entity_id
_entity_poly.type
_entity_poly.pdbx_seq_one_letter_code
_entity_poly.pdbx_strand_id
1 'polypeptide(L)'
;MPNPLPEATNVSSRNLKRNLSSSGDLSFFTPASTSFNPKPYVPNVSSSHPSKLLPPARTHSSTNLAQPIPIMDPSPSDPNVVFIRPPFVDFPNSHLYPEGLSYSLMAAHPEWFLDQSDFISSVSMNPSAIPYPSQLEPPRGWCPAKKKDLKALGPDGWPEGEEPRLRCTFCRRTYAGVNAKSMWRRHVYEKHKIAMSNRRDTNDRTRVGRRAHSKALLHSPLIIF
;
A
#
# COMPACT_ATOMS: atom_id res chain seq x y z
N MET A 1 -48.59 -0.58 27.12
CA MET A 1 -47.47 0.16 27.72
C MET A 1 -46.75 0.92 26.61
N PRO A 2 -46.68 2.26 26.65
CA PRO A 2 -46.17 3.10 25.56
C PRO A 2 -44.63 3.16 25.50
N ASN A 3 -44.11 3.35 24.27
CA ASN A 3 -42.73 3.71 23.87
C ASN A 3 -42.56 5.27 23.88
N PRO A 4 -41.41 5.89 23.50
CA PRO A 4 -40.00 5.78 23.95
C PRO A 4 -39.27 7.16 24.11
N LEU A 5 -37.95 7.15 24.45
CA LEU A 5 -36.87 8.18 24.20
C LEU A 5 -36.85 9.52 25.01
N PRO A 6 -35.75 10.34 25.05
CA PRO A 6 -34.35 10.17 24.59
C PRO A 6 -33.22 10.65 25.57
N GLU A 7 -31.96 10.40 25.14
CA GLU A 7 -30.70 11.19 25.27
C GLU A 7 -30.35 12.04 26.51
N ALA A 8 -29.10 11.88 26.99
CA ALA A 8 -28.13 12.99 26.99
C ALA A 8 -26.67 12.49 27.16
N THR A 9 -25.85 12.91 26.20
CA THR A 9 -24.38 12.91 26.18
C THR A 9 -23.77 13.73 27.31
N ASN A 10 -22.57 13.36 27.80
CA ASN A 10 -21.66 14.35 28.38
C ASN A 10 -20.24 14.22 27.79
N VAL A 11 -19.84 15.32 27.15
CA VAL A 11 -18.56 15.59 26.51
C VAL A 11 -17.83 16.60 27.39
N SER A 12 -16.65 16.27 27.89
CA SER A 12 -15.63 17.25 28.32
C SER A 12 -14.41 16.51 28.90
N SER A 13 -13.16 16.90 28.69
CA SER A 13 -12.55 17.94 27.87
C SER A 13 -11.06 17.56 27.82
N ARG A 14 -10.51 17.33 26.63
CA ARG A 14 -9.05 17.16 26.47
C ARG A 14 -8.42 18.53 26.60
N ASN A 15 -7.72 18.75 27.70
CA ASN A 15 -6.99 19.99 27.93
C ASN A 15 -5.79 20.06 26.98
N LEU A 16 -5.74 21.14 26.21
CA LEU A 16 -4.66 21.53 25.32
C LEU A 16 -3.61 22.31 26.11
N LYS A 17 -2.34 22.09 25.75
CA LYS A 17 -1.18 22.97 25.94
C LYS A 17 -0.63 23.15 27.35
N ARG A 18 0.63 22.71 27.52
CA ARG A 18 1.71 23.64 27.86
C ARG A 18 3.06 23.17 27.32
N ASN A 19 3.68 24.08 26.57
CA ASN A 19 5.07 24.06 26.11
C ASN A 19 6.01 23.75 27.28
N LEU A 20 6.93 22.81 27.07
CA LEU A 20 8.21 22.78 27.77
C LEU A 20 9.31 22.95 26.72
N SER A 21 9.61 24.20 26.41
CA SER A 21 10.91 24.59 25.90
C SER A 21 11.89 24.50 27.08
N SER A 22 12.46 23.32 27.30
CA SER A 22 13.61 23.15 28.17
C SER A 22 14.82 22.94 27.27
N SER A 23 15.56 24.02 27.04
CA SER A 23 16.91 23.96 26.49
C SER A 23 17.83 23.42 27.58
N GLY A 24 17.82 22.10 27.74
CA GLY A 24 18.83 21.38 28.49
C GLY A 24 20.07 21.26 27.62
N ASP A 25 21.12 21.97 28.02
CA ASP A 25 22.46 21.93 27.43
C ASP A 25 23.08 20.53 27.66
N LEU A 26 22.69 19.58 26.82
CA LEU A 26 23.24 18.22 26.79
C LEU A 26 24.48 18.27 25.89
N SER A 27 25.65 18.40 26.52
CA SER A 27 26.98 18.39 25.89
C SER A 27 27.32 17.10 25.10
N PHE A 28 26.40 16.14 25.04
CA PHE A 28 26.49 14.93 24.21
C PHE A 28 25.90 15.09 22.81
N PHE A 29 25.06 16.10 22.56
CA PHE A 29 24.50 16.34 21.23
C PHE A 29 25.31 17.41 20.51
N THR A 30 26.17 16.98 19.58
CA THR A 30 26.79 17.89 18.62
C THR A 30 25.68 18.46 17.73
N PRO A 31 25.44 19.78 17.72
CA PRO A 31 24.44 20.39 16.86
C PRO A 31 24.70 20.01 15.39
N ALA A 32 23.64 19.74 14.62
CA ALA A 32 23.79 19.34 13.22
C ALA A 32 24.53 20.41 12.37
N SER A 33 24.50 21.67 12.80
CA SER A 33 25.28 22.76 12.20
C SER A 33 26.80 22.55 12.27
N THR A 34 27.31 21.83 13.28
CA THR A 34 28.75 21.57 13.45
C THR A 34 29.28 20.44 12.55
N SER A 35 28.41 19.58 12.02
CA SER A 35 28.79 18.49 11.10
C SER A 35 28.56 18.83 9.63
N PHE A 36 27.95 19.98 9.32
CA PHE A 36 27.58 20.33 7.96
C PHE A 36 28.73 21.09 7.29
N ASN A 37 29.65 20.34 6.68
CA ASN A 37 30.67 20.86 5.77
C ASN A 37 30.28 20.54 4.31
N PRO A 38 29.30 21.24 3.72
CA PRO A 38 29.00 21.06 2.31
C PRO A 38 30.23 21.50 1.51
N LYS A 39 30.69 20.61 0.63
CA LYS A 39 31.78 20.91 -0.29
C LYS A 39 31.41 22.19 -1.06
N PRO A 40 32.31 23.20 -1.14
CA PRO A 40 32.03 24.41 -1.91
C PRO A 40 31.57 24.04 -3.31
N TYR A 41 30.41 24.57 -3.71
CA TYR A 41 29.91 24.36 -5.06
C TYR A 41 30.90 25.03 -6.02
N VAL A 42 31.64 24.21 -6.78
CA VAL A 42 32.50 24.69 -7.85
C VAL A 42 31.65 24.64 -9.13
N PRO A 43 31.18 25.79 -9.67
CA PRO A 43 30.47 25.79 -10.93
C PRO A 43 31.40 25.24 -12.01
N ASN A 44 31.04 24.09 -12.57
CA ASN A 44 31.79 23.41 -13.61
C ASN A 44 31.63 24.18 -14.94
N VAL A 45 32.53 25.14 -15.16
CA VAL A 45 32.70 25.78 -16.46
C VAL A 45 33.62 24.90 -17.31
N SER A 46 33.00 24.17 -18.22
CA SER A 46 33.53 23.81 -19.54
C SER A 46 34.93 23.19 -19.59
N SER A 47 35.02 21.86 -19.64
CA SER A 47 36.18 21.20 -20.25
C SER A 47 35.77 19.95 -21.02
N SER A 48 36.11 19.99 -22.30
CA SER A 48 36.02 18.94 -23.31
C SER A 48 37.15 17.91 -23.14
N HIS A 49 36.77 16.62 -23.22
CA HIS A 49 37.58 15.38 -23.34
C HIS A 49 38.28 14.85 -22.06
N PRO A 50 38.66 13.56 -21.93
CA PRO A 50 38.38 12.36 -22.74
C PRO A 50 37.71 11.21 -21.94
N SER A 51 37.33 10.15 -22.65
CA SER A 51 36.68 8.92 -22.19
C SER A 51 37.25 8.34 -20.88
N LYS A 52 36.44 8.36 -19.81
CA LYS A 52 36.68 7.55 -18.61
C LYS A 52 36.05 6.18 -18.78
N LEU A 53 36.90 5.18 -18.68
CA LEU A 53 36.58 3.76 -18.61
C LEU A 53 35.43 3.53 -17.62
N LEU A 54 34.37 2.93 -18.15
CA LEU A 54 33.25 2.41 -17.37
C LEU A 54 33.78 1.35 -16.39
N PRO A 55 33.26 1.29 -15.15
CA PRO A 55 33.49 0.12 -14.30
C PRO A 55 32.98 -1.13 -15.02
N PRO A 56 33.61 -2.30 -14.85
CA PRO A 56 33.14 -3.53 -15.48
C PRO A 56 31.69 -3.75 -15.07
N ALA A 57 30.81 -3.66 -16.05
CA ALA A 57 29.45 -4.15 -15.92
C ALA A 57 29.57 -5.59 -15.42
N ARG A 58 29.07 -5.83 -14.21
CA ARG A 58 28.91 -7.18 -13.69
C ARG A 58 27.84 -7.81 -14.58
N THR A 59 28.30 -8.42 -15.67
CA THR A 59 27.52 -9.31 -16.51
C THR A 59 27.07 -10.43 -15.59
N HIS A 60 25.84 -10.32 -15.11
CA HIS A 60 25.11 -11.49 -14.69
C HIS A 60 24.98 -12.34 -15.95
N SER A 61 25.87 -13.31 -16.08
CA SER A 61 25.75 -14.42 -17.01
C SER A 61 24.47 -15.17 -16.66
N SER A 62 23.34 -14.68 -17.16
CA SER A 62 22.12 -15.44 -17.26
C SER A 62 22.27 -16.42 -18.42
N THR A 63 23.12 -17.42 -18.24
CA THR A 63 22.94 -18.72 -18.89
C THR A 63 21.71 -19.34 -18.25
N ASN A 64 20.53 -18.97 -18.76
CA ASN A 64 19.34 -19.76 -18.57
C ASN A 64 18.65 -19.85 -19.92
N LEU A 65 18.38 -21.08 -20.34
CA LEU A 65 17.59 -21.41 -21.52
C LEU A 65 16.44 -20.42 -21.64
N ALA A 66 16.19 -19.94 -22.86
CA ALA A 66 15.10 -19.04 -23.21
C ALA A 66 13.74 -19.64 -22.79
N GLN A 67 13.39 -19.50 -21.51
CA GLN A 67 12.03 -19.66 -21.07
C GLN A 67 11.28 -18.42 -21.58
N PRO A 68 10.17 -18.59 -22.31
CA PRO A 68 9.35 -17.47 -22.74
C PRO A 68 8.96 -16.70 -21.49
N ILE A 69 9.30 -15.41 -21.44
CA ILE A 69 8.92 -14.51 -20.36
C ILE A 69 7.41 -14.67 -20.19
N PRO A 70 6.92 -15.16 -19.04
CA PRO A 70 5.50 -15.34 -18.85
C PRO A 70 4.84 -13.98 -19.06
N ILE A 71 3.83 -13.92 -19.94
CA ILE A 71 3.00 -12.73 -20.09
C ILE A 71 2.49 -12.41 -18.68
N MET A 72 2.84 -11.23 -18.16
CA MET A 72 2.65 -10.92 -16.73
C MET A 72 1.17 -10.93 -16.33
N ASP A 73 0.29 -10.66 -17.29
CA ASP A 73 -1.14 -10.71 -17.12
C ASP A 73 -1.67 -12.08 -17.59
N PRO A 74 -2.39 -12.82 -16.75
CA PRO A 74 -2.97 -14.10 -17.12
C PRO A 74 -4.06 -13.90 -18.17
N SER A 75 -4.06 -14.73 -19.21
CA SER A 75 -5.14 -14.79 -20.19
C SER A 75 -6.06 -15.98 -19.89
N PRO A 76 -7.39 -15.86 -20.08
CA PRO A 76 -8.29 -17.02 -20.04
C PRO A 76 -7.93 -18.12 -21.06
N SER A 77 -7.17 -17.78 -22.09
CA SER A 77 -6.66 -18.74 -23.08
C SER A 77 -5.42 -19.51 -22.59
N ASP A 78 -4.83 -19.14 -21.45
CA ASP A 78 -3.66 -19.82 -20.90
C ASP A 78 -4.08 -21.20 -20.32
N PRO A 79 -3.47 -22.31 -20.76
CA PRO A 79 -3.93 -23.66 -20.39
C PRO A 79 -3.75 -24.01 -18.91
N ASN A 80 -2.90 -23.27 -18.19
CA ASN A 80 -2.55 -23.52 -16.79
C ASN A 80 -3.01 -22.38 -15.88
N VAL A 81 -4.12 -21.73 -16.20
CA VAL A 81 -4.63 -20.59 -15.42
C VAL A 81 -6.06 -20.89 -15.00
N VAL A 82 -6.33 -20.73 -13.71
CA VAL A 82 -7.66 -20.89 -13.14
C VAL A 82 -8.12 -19.52 -12.65
N PHE A 83 -9.20 -19.00 -13.24
CA PHE A 83 -9.85 -17.79 -12.76
C PHE A 83 -10.93 -18.15 -11.73
N ILE A 84 -10.73 -17.72 -10.49
CA ILE A 84 -11.67 -17.94 -9.40
C ILE A 84 -12.54 -16.69 -9.24
N ARG A 85 -13.86 -16.90 -9.21
CA ARG A 85 -14.87 -15.84 -9.18
C ARG A 85 -15.71 -15.91 -7.90
N PRO A 86 -16.38 -14.80 -7.50
CA PRO A 86 -17.36 -14.83 -6.42
C PRO A 86 -18.45 -15.87 -6.67
N PRO A 87 -19.02 -16.52 -5.63
CA PRO A 87 -18.88 -16.21 -4.20
C PRO A 87 -17.68 -16.88 -3.50
N PHE A 88 -16.67 -17.35 -4.24
CA PHE A 88 -15.46 -18.00 -3.72
C PHE A 88 -15.71 -19.30 -2.95
N VAL A 89 -16.74 -20.04 -3.36
CA VAL A 89 -17.07 -21.39 -2.86
C VAL A 89 -16.74 -22.49 -3.88
N ASP A 90 -16.54 -22.09 -5.14
CA ASP A 90 -16.26 -22.98 -6.26
C ASP A 90 -14.84 -22.70 -6.78
N PHE A 91 -13.90 -23.52 -6.33
CA PHE A 91 -12.49 -23.50 -6.73
C PHE A 91 -11.89 -24.90 -6.53
N PRO A 92 -10.75 -25.22 -7.16
CA PRO A 92 -10.19 -26.57 -7.06
C PRO A 92 -9.94 -26.96 -5.60
N ASN A 93 -10.46 -28.11 -5.19
CA ASN A 93 -10.41 -28.60 -3.81
C ASN A 93 -11.14 -27.73 -2.77
N SER A 94 -12.15 -26.95 -3.14
CA SER A 94 -12.90 -26.09 -2.21
C SER A 94 -13.51 -26.84 -1.03
N HIS A 95 -13.87 -28.11 -1.20
CA HIS A 95 -14.38 -28.99 -0.13
C HIS A 95 -13.40 -29.19 1.04
N LEU A 96 -12.09 -28.97 0.84
CA LEU A 96 -11.07 -29.05 1.90
C LEU A 96 -10.98 -27.76 2.73
N TYR A 97 -11.59 -26.66 2.25
CA TYR A 97 -11.46 -25.33 2.80
C TYR A 97 -12.84 -24.74 3.10
N PRO A 98 -13.49 -25.16 4.21
CA PRO A 98 -14.83 -24.70 4.56
C PRO A 98 -14.89 -23.20 4.86
N GLU A 99 -13.77 -22.58 5.25
CA GLU A 99 -13.65 -21.12 5.40
C GLU A 99 -13.65 -20.35 4.07
N GLY A 100 -13.51 -21.04 2.94
CA GLY A 100 -13.46 -20.46 1.60
C GLY A 100 -12.06 -20.01 1.15
N LEU A 101 -12.02 -19.24 0.07
CA LEU A 101 -10.75 -18.79 -0.52
C LEU A 101 -10.04 -17.75 0.36
N SER A 102 -8.77 -18.01 0.67
CA SER A 102 -7.89 -17.11 1.42
C SER A 102 -6.67 -16.68 0.61
N TYR A 103 -6.02 -15.58 1.00
CA TYR A 103 -4.79 -15.13 0.36
C TYR A 103 -3.67 -16.19 0.39
N SER A 104 -3.53 -16.92 1.50
CA SER A 104 -2.49 -17.95 1.64
C SER A 104 -2.65 -19.07 0.62
N LEU A 105 -3.91 -19.49 0.34
CA LEU A 105 -4.21 -20.46 -0.71
C LEU A 105 -3.87 -19.90 -2.09
N MET A 106 -4.28 -18.67 -2.37
CA MET A 106 -3.94 -17.97 -3.62
C MET A 106 -2.42 -17.80 -3.84
N ALA A 107 -1.64 -17.73 -2.75
CA ALA A 107 -0.19 -17.63 -2.81
C ALA A 107 0.48 -19.00 -3.03
N ALA A 108 -0.10 -20.08 -2.47
CA ALA A 108 0.36 -21.45 -2.68
C ALA A 108 0.04 -21.98 -4.08
N HIS A 109 -0.99 -21.44 -4.73
CA HIS A 109 -1.44 -21.79 -6.07
C HIS A 109 -1.17 -20.65 -7.07
N PRO A 110 0.05 -20.53 -7.63
CA PRO A 110 0.44 -19.43 -8.52
C PRO A 110 -0.34 -19.42 -9.85
N GLU A 111 -1.01 -20.50 -10.18
CA GLU A 111 -1.92 -20.68 -11.31
C GLU A 111 -3.34 -20.13 -11.07
N TRP A 112 -3.68 -19.81 -9.82
CA TRP A 112 -4.99 -19.25 -9.49
C TRP A 112 -4.95 -17.73 -9.55
N PHE A 113 -5.93 -17.14 -10.24
CA PHE A 113 -6.09 -15.71 -10.40
C PHE A 113 -7.53 -15.30 -10.16
N LEU A 114 -7.72 -14.04 -9.79
CA LEU A 114 -9.03 -13.42 -9.68
C LEU A 114 -9.31 -12.62 -10.96
N ASP A 115 -10.56 -12.59 -11.39
CA ASP A 115 -10.98 -11.73 -12.50
C ASP A 115 -11.20 -10.30 -12.02
N GLN A 116 -10.53 -9.34 -12.64
CA GLN A 116 -10.66 -7.91 -12.31
C GLN A 116 -12.09 -7.39 -12.49
N SER A 117 -12.86 -7.96 -13.42
CA SER A 117 -14.24 -7.52 -13.73
C SER A 117 -15.27 -7.85 -12.63
N ASP A 118 -14.91 -8.72 -11.69
CA ASP A 118 -15.76 -9.10 -10.56
C ASP A 118 -15.67 -8.13 -9.38
N PHE A 119 -14.73 -7.18 -9.42
CA PHE A 119 -14.47 -6.27 -8.32
C PHE A 119 -14.81 -4.83 -8.68
N ILE A 120 -15.21 -4.06 -7.65
CA ILE A 120 -15.44 -2.62 -7.79
C ILE A 120 -14.12 -1.96 -8.21
N SER A 121 -14.07 -1.55 -9.47
CA SER A 121 -12.95 -0.87 -10.11
C SER A 121 -13.41 0.47 -10.66
N SER A 122 -12.48 1.43 -10.80
CA SER A 122 -12.80 2.73 -11.41
C SER A 122 -13.21 2.63 -12.89
N VAL A 123 -12.99 1.47 -13.51
CA VAL A 123 -13.23 1.23 -14.94
C VAL A 123 -14.36 0.22 -15.18
N SER A 124 -14.70 -0.61 -14.20
CA SER A 124 -15.73 -1.65 -14.36
C SER A 124 -17.14 -1.06 -14.26
N MET A 125 -18.02 -1.41 -15.20
CA MET A 125 -19.45 -1.07 -15.18
C MET A 125 -20.33 -2.22 -14.71
N ASN A 126 -19.73 -3.27 -14.12
CA ASN A 126 -20.46 -4.46 -13.71
C ASN A 126 -21.30 -4.17 -12.44
N PRO A 127 -22.64 -4.25 -12.50
CA PRO A 127 -23.50 -4.00 -11.34
C PRO A 127 -23.39 -5.08 -10.26
N SER A 128 -22.88 -6.27 -10.58
CA SER A 128 -22.64 -7.35 -9.63
C SER A 128 -21.22 -7.34 -9.04
N ALA A 129 -20.43 -6.29 -9.31
CA ALA A 129 -19.08 -6.17 -8.81
C ALA A 129 -19.08 -6.04 -7.27
N ILE A 130 -18.23 -6.83 -6.62
CA ILE A 130 -18.11 -6.84 -5.15
C ILE A 130 -16.87 -6.04 -4.70
N PRO A 131 -16.85 -5.50 -3.47
CA PRO A 131 -15.61 -4.95 -2.91
C PRO A 131 -14.56 -6.05 -2.74
N TYR A 132 -13.27 -5.69 -2.83
CA TYR A 132 -12.19 -6.65 -2.62
C TYR A 132 -12.20 -7.21 -1.18
N PRO A 133 -12.40 -8.53 -0.99
CA PRO A 133 -12.53 -9.15 0.33
C PRO A 133 -11.26 -9.03 1.17
N SER A 134 -11.42 -8.78 2.47
CA SER A 134 -10.31 -8.67 3.41
C SER A 134 -9.52 -9.97 3.59
N GLN A 135 -10.19 -11.12 3.43
CA GLN A 135 -9.58 -12.46 3.50
C GLN A 135 -8.61 -12.77 2.35
N LEU A 136 -8.76 -12.05 1.23
CA LEU A 136 -7.85 -12.11 0.09
C LEU A 136 -6.74 -11.04 0.19
N GLU A 137 -6.73 -10.21 1.23
CA GLU A 137 -5.59 -9.36 1.51
C GLU A 137 -4.44 -10.15 2.16
N PRO A 138 -3.18 -9.80 1.85
CA PRO A 138 -2.05 -10.35 2.58
C PRO A 138 -2.18 -10.17 4.10
N PRO A 139 -1.89 -11.21 4.90
CA PRO A 139 -1.96 -11.18 6.36
C PRO A 139 -1.30 -9.94 6.99
N ARG A 140 -1.84 -9.48 8.12
CA ARG A 140 -1.17 -8.47 8.96
C ARG A 140 0.07 -9.11 9.55
N GLY A 141 1.22 -8.45 9.43
CA GLY A 141 2.48 -9.02 9.90
C GLY A 141 3.16 -9.96 8.91
N TRP A 142 2.86 -9.88 7.60
CA TRP A 142 3.67 -10.53 6.53
C TRP A 142 5.16 -10.16 6.56
N CYS A 143 5.64 -9.37 7.52
CA CYS A 143 7.07 -9.20 7.71
C CYS A 143 7.67 -10.56 8.15
N PRO A 144 8.50 -11.20 7.33
CA PRO A 144 9.10 -12.49 7.66
C PRO A 144 10.20 -12.34 8.72
N ALA A 145 10.55 -11.11 9.09
CA ALA A 145 11.34 -10.82 10.26
C ALA A 145 10.50 -11.03 11.54
N LYS A 146 10.11 -12.28 11.82
CA LYS A 146 10.13 -12.70 13.22
C LYS A 146 11.59 -12.54 13.66
N LYS A 147 11.83 -11.46 14.38
CA LYS A 147 13.09 -10.91 14.90
C LYS A 147 14.03 -11.93 15.58
N LYS A 148 13.60 -13.19 15.75
CA LYS A 148 14.33 -14.27 16.41
C LYS A 148 15.11 -15.17 15.43
N ASP A 149 14.67 -15.33 14.19
CA ASP A 149 15.25 -16.34 13.27
C ASP A 149 16.25 -15.76 12.25
N LEU A 150 16.25 -14.44 12.03
CA LEU A 150 17.28 -13.76 11.23
C LEU A 150 18.70 -13.86 11.82
N LYS A 151 18.82 -14.19 13.11
CA LYS A 151 20.11 -14.39 13.78
C LYS A 151 20.65 -15.81 13.59
N ALA A 152 19.81 -16.76 13.19
CA ALA A 152 20.18 -18.15 12.93
C ALA A 152 20.56 -18.41 11.45
N LEU A 153 20.11 -17.56 10.52
CA LEU A 153 20.37 -17.70 9.08
C LEU A 153 21.76 -17.22 8.63
N GLY A 154 22.56 -16.59 9.50
CA GLY A 154 23.90 -16.11 9.13
C GLY A 154 23.88 -14.91 8.16
N PRO A 155 25.05 -14.48 7.67
CA PRO A 155 25.19 -13.38 6.70
C PRO A 155 24.72 -13.77 5.29
N ASP A 156 24.55 -15.07 5.03
CA ASP A 156 23.95 -15.60 3.82
C ASP A 156 22.43 -15.52 3.98
N GLY A 157 21.76 -14.69 3.18
CA GLY A 157 20.32 -14.48 3.27
C GLY A 157 19.48 -15.74 3.06
N TRP A 158 18.17 -15.57 2.88
CA TRP A 158 17.26 -16.67 2.52
C TRP A 158 17.82 -17.45 1.32
N PRO A 159 17.80 -18.80 1.35
CA PRO A 159 18.22 -19.59 0.20
C PRO A 159 17.42 -19.18 -1.03
N GLU A 160 18.09 -19.15 -2.17
CA GLU A 160 17.55 -18.64 -3.42
C GLU A 160 16.25 -19.38 -3.80
N GLY A 161 15.14 -18.64 -3.79
CA GLY A 161 13.80 -19.17 -4.09
C GLY A 161 12.85 -19.33 -2.89
N GLU A 162 13.34 -19.28 -1.65
CA GLU A 162 12.51 -19.39 -0.43
C GLU A 162 12.15 -18.05 0.22
N GLU A 163 12.58 -16.92 -0.35
CA GLU A 163 12.20 -15.62 0.19
C GLU A 163 10.66 -15.48 0.18
N PRO A 164 10.02 -15.22 1.33
CA PRO A 164 8.56 -15.12 1.42
C PRO A 164 8.05 -13.92 0.61
N ARG A 165 7.54 -14.22 -0.58
CA ARG A 165 7.10 -13.26 -1.58
C ARG A 165 5.59 -13.07 -1.56
N LEU A 166 5.16 -11.81 -1.57
CA LEU A 166 3.77 -11.46 -1.83
C LEU A 166 3.48 -11.52 -3.32
N ARG A 167 2.56 -12.40 -3.71
CA ARG A 167 2.05 -12.48 -5.07
C ARG A 167 0.81 -11.59 -5.26
N CYS A 168 0.69 -10.95 -6.43
CA CYS A 168 -0.56 -10.32 -6.85
C CYS A 168 -1.61 -11.39 -7.18
N THR A 169 -2.83 -11.26 -6.68
CA THR A 169 -3.90 -12.23 -6.97
C THR A 169 -4.50 -12.07 -8.37
N PHE A 170 -4.14 -11.01 -9.10
CA PHE A 170 -4.68 -10.69 -10.43
C PHE A 170 -3.66 -10.88 -11.54
N CYS A 171 -2.36 -10.96 -11.23
CA CYS A 171 -1.30 -11.12 -12.22
C CYS A 171 -0.09 -11.85 -11.65
N ARG A 172 0.89 -12.17 -12.49
CA ARG A 172 2.06 -12.98 -12.13
C ARG A 172 3.13 -12.20 -11.34
N ARG A 173 2.89 -10.94 -10.99
CA ARG A 173 3.88 -10.12 -10.25
C ARG A 173 4.00 -10.54 -8.79
N THR A 174 5.24 -10.51 -8.30
CA THR A 174 5.61 -10.82 -6.92
C THR A 174 6.44 -9.70 -6.29
N TYR A 175 6.31 -9.51 -4.99
CA TYR A 175 6.99 -8.49 -4.20
C TYR A 175 7.69 -9.11 -3.00
N ALA A 176 8.90 -8.66 -2.70
CA ALA A 176 9.72 -9.18 -1.62
C ALA A 176 10.26 -8.05 -0.73
N GLY A 177 10.88 -8.42 0.40
CA GLY A 177 11.41 -7.48 1.38
C GLY A 177 10.38 -6.76 2.27
N VAL A 178 10.88 -5.89 3.16
CA VAL A 178 10.10 -5.22 4.23
C VAL A 178 8.95 -4.34 3.71
N ASN A 179 9.06 -3.85 2.47
CA ASN A 179 8.07 -2.98 1.84
C ASN A 179 7.13 -3.73 0.88
N ALA A 180 7.23 -5.06 0.79
CA ALA A 180 6.47 -5.86 -0.17
C ALA A 180 4.95 -5.56 -0.13
N LYS A 181 4.38 -5.42 1.07
CA LYS A 181 2.94 -5.17 1.23
C LYS A 181 2.49 -3.81 0.67
N SER A 182 3.32 -2.78 0.85
CA SER A 182 3.05 -1.45 0.30
C SER A 182 3.13 -1.47 -1.22
N MET A 183 4.16 -2.12 -1.76
CA MET A 183 4.35 -2.30 -3.21
C MET A 183 3.20 -3.09 -3.84
N TRP A 184 2.79 -4.19 -3.21
CA TRP A 184 1.65 -4.99 -3.64
C TRP A 184 0.36 -4.17 -3.66
N ARG A 185 0.06 -3.40 -2.60
CA ARG A 185 -1.13 -2.54 -2.56
C ARG A 185 -1.14 -1.48 -3.66
N ARG A 186 -0.01 -0.81 -3.88
CA ARG A 186 0.14 0.19 -4.95
C ARG A 186 -0.11 -0.46 -6.31
N HIS A 187 0.46 -1.64 -6.52
CA HIS A 187 0.31 -2.36 -7.78
C HIS A 187 -1.15 -2.76 -8.06
N VAL A 188 -1.86 -3.33 -7.08
CA VAL A 188 -3.28 -3.69 -7.22
C VAL A 188 -4.11 -2.46 -7.59
N TYR A 189 -3.87 -1.34 -6.91
CA TYR A 189 -4.59 -0.10 -7.18
C TYR A 189 -4.24 0.50 -8.55
N GLU A 190 -2.97 0.57 -8.94
CA GLU A 190 -2.56 1.25 -10.16
C GLU A 190 -2.80 0.43 -11.42
N LYS A 191 -2.55 -0.89 -11.36
CA LYS A 191 -2.63 -1.78 -12.52
C LYS A 191 -4.01 -2.43 -12.63
N HIS A 192 -4.57 -2.91 -11.52
CA HIS A 192 -5.87 -3.56 -11.52
C HIS A 192 -7.02 -2.63 -11.13
N LYS A 193 -6.75 -1.37 -10.77
CA LYS A 193 -7.79 -0.35 -10.49
C LYS A 193 -8.79 -0.74 -9.40
N ILE A 194 -8.42 -1.70 -8.55
CA ILE A 194 -9.26 -2.21 -7.46
C ILE A 194 -8.91 -1.48 -6.17
N ALA A 195 -9.93 -0.92 -5.54
CA ALA A 195 -9.78 -0.28 -4.24
C ALA A 195 -9.79 -1.32 -3.12
N MET A 196 -8.84 -1.21 -2.21
CA MET A 196 -8.72 -2.08 -1.04
C MET A 196 -9.70 -1.63 0.05
N SER A 197 -10.34 -2.60 0.73
CA SER A 197 -11.38 -2.38 1.75
C SER A 197 -10.95 -1.48 2.92
N ASN A 198 -9.64 -1.41 3.22
CA ASN A 198 -9.08 -0.59 4.30
C ASN A 198 -8.62 0.82 3.85
N ARG A 199 -9.20 1.38 2.79
CA ARG A 199 -9.27 2.85 2.73
C ARG A 199 -10.32 3.25 3.77
N ARG A 200 -9.87 3.69 4.95
CA ARG A 200 -10.68 4.61 5.76
C ARG A 200 -11.23 5.65 4.80
N ASP A 201 -12.55 5.83 4.79
CA ASP A 201 -13.30 6.87 4.09
C ASP A 201 -12.85 8.28 4.50
N THR A 202 -11.60 8.64 4.22
CA THR A 202 -11.08 10.00 4.45
C THR A 202 -11.48 10.93 3.30
N ASN A 203 -12.25 10.45 2.30
CA ASN A 203 -12.70 11.28 1.19
C ASN A 203 -14.17 11.74 1.30
N ASP A 204 -14.95 11.22 2.26
CA ASP A 204 -16.39 11.54 2.40
C ASP A 204 -16.71 12.48 3.58
N ARG A 205 -15.76 13.33 3.99
CA ARG A 205 -16.01 14.34 5.04
C ARG A 205 -15.62 15.78 4.72
N THR A 206 -15.15 16.10 3.52
CA THR A 206 -14.66 17.48 3.24
C THR A 206 -15.42 18.24 2.15
N ARG A 207 -16.65 17.83 1.78
CA ARG A 207 -17.44 18.63 0.81
C ARG A 207 -18.90 18.93 1.19
N VAL A 208 -19.32 18.67 2.43
CA VAL A 208 -20.62 19.14 2.96
C VAL A 208 -20.39 19.86 4.29
N GLY A 209 -19.78 21.04 4.22
CA GLY A 209 -19.49 21.88 5.37
C GLY A 209 -19.57 23.36 5.00
N ARG A 210 -20.73 23.77 4.48
CA ARG A 210 -21.10 25.20 4.40
C ARG A 210 -20.97 25.82 5.79
N ARG A 211 -20.05 26.75 5.98
CA ARG A 211 -20.34 28.04 6.64
C ARG A 211 -19.53 29.13 5.97
N ALA A 212 -20.22 29.84 5.08
CA ALA A 212 -19.89 31.19 4.69
C ALA A 212 -19.76 32.05 5.95
N HIS A 213 -18.60 32.68 6.12
CA HIS A 213 -18.44 33.82 7.01
C HIS A 213 -18.52 35.08 6.15
N SER A 214 -19.73 35.39 5.64
CA SER A 214 -20.04 36.77 5.27
C SER A 214 -20.08 37.56 6.57
N LYS A 215 -19.12 38.48 6.72
CA LYS A 215 -19.18 39.53 7.74
C LYS A 215 -20.48 40.31 7.52
N ALA A 216 -21.47 40.08 8.37
CA ALA A 216 -22.59 40.98 8.54
C ALA A 216 -22.05 42.24 9.22
N LEU A 217 -21.70 43.25 8.41
CA LEU A 217 -21.60 44.62 8.90
C LEU A 217 -23.02 45.18 8.95
N LEU A 218 -23.49 45.38 10.17
CA LEU A 218 -24.65 46.18 10.52
C LEU A 218 -24.56 47.55 9.83
N HIS A 219 -25.56 47.89 9.01
CA HIS A 219 -25.92 49.29 8.72
C HIS A 219 -27.44 49.36 8.72
N SER A 220 -27.98 49.98 9.77
CA SER A 220 -29.37 50.39 9.89
C SER A 220 -29.65 51.57 8.95
N PRO A 221 -30.80 51.63 8.24
CA PRO A 221 -31.32 52.88 7.75
C PRO A 221 -32.31 53.48 8.76
N LEU A 222 -32.02 54.70 9.18
CA LEU A 222 -32.98 55.63 9.78
C LEU A 222 -34.05 55.96 8.74
N ILE A 223 -35.32 55.71 9.06
CA ILE A 223 -36.47 56.28 8.34
C ILE A 223 -36.84 57.56 9.07
N ILE A 224 -36.74 58.70 8.39
CA ILE A 224 -37.33 59.97 8.79
C ILE A 224 -38.48 60.25 7.81
N PHE A 225 -39.65 60.53 8.36
CA PHE A 225 -40.85 60.99 7.66
C PHE A 225 -40.72 62.44 7.21
#